data_AF-A0A653JMW1-F1
#
_entry.id   AF-A0A653JMW1-F1
#
_cell.length_a   1.000
_cell.length_b   1.000
_cell.length_c   1.000
_cell.angle_alpha   90.00
_cell.angle_beta   90.00
_cell.angle_gamma   90.00
#
_symmetry.space_group_name_H-M   'P 1'
#
loop_
_entity.id
_entity.type
_entity.pdbx_description
1 polymer ?
#
loop_
_entity_poly.entity_id
_entity_poly.type
_entity_poly.pdbx_seq_one_letter_code
_entity_poly.pdbx_strand_id
1 'polypeptide(L)'
;MTDKKDAELYRDPYRALSRWDNEGGAQTEEDNRTSEYPHIGNAELVQLRVRVIALENIVLALLSESPDKTHEKVRALAELISPREDATQHPLTTEAVSHMNRFADRAARFRSEWR
;
A
#
# COMPACT_ATOMS: atom_id res chain seq x y z
N MET A 1 27.22 26.65 12.43
CA MET A 1 27.89 25.44 11.93
C MET A 1 27.21 24.25 12.61
N THR A 2 26.10 23.77 12.06
CA THR A 2 25.34 22.64 12.59
C THR A 2 25.20 21.62 11.48
N ASP A 3 25.79 20.46 11.71
CA ASP A 3 26.20 19.47 10.72
C ASP A 3 25.06 18.47 10.40
N LYS A 4 24.49 18.63 9.20
CA LYS A 4 24.02 17.62 8.22
C LYS A 4 23.73 16.16 8.65
N LYS A 5 23.02 15.88 9.75
CA LYS A 5 22.66 14.47 10.09
C LYS A 5 21.19 14.11 10.22
N ASP A 6 20.26 15.05 10.02
CA ASP A 6 18.84 14.76 10.26
C ASP A 6 17.97 14.66 8.99
N ALA A 7 18.58 14.67 7.80
CA ALA A 7 17.84 14.77 6.53
C ALA A 7 17.54 13.43 5.82
N GLU A 8 18.07 12.29 6.28
CA GLU A 8 17.96 11.01 5.55
C GLU A 8 16.86 10.05 6.04
N LEU A 9 15.98 10.46 6.97
CA LEU A 9 14.96 9.55 7.53
C LEU A 9 13.50 9.91 7.20
N TYR A 10 13.24 10.66 6.13
CA TYR A 10 11.90 10.73 5.55
C TYR A 10 11.87 9.92 4.27
N ARG A 11 11.53 8.63 4.43
CA ARG A 11 11.11 7.79 3.31
C ARG A 11 9.95 8.47 2.61
N ASP A 12 10.23 9.02 1.44
CA ASP A 12 9.30 9.80 0.64
C ASP A 12 8.07 8.94 0.22
N PRO A 13 6.89 9.16 0.81
CA PRO A 13 5.68 8.42 0.47
C PRO A 13 5.19 8.75 -0.96
N TYR A 14 5.63 9.87 -1.54
CA TYR A 14 5.28 10.28 -2.90
C TYR A 14 5.95 9.37 -3.93
N ARG A 15 7.20 8.96 -3.68
CA ARG A 15 7.91 8.01 -4.56
C ARG A 15 7.25 6.62 -4.61
N ALA A 16 6.58 6.21 -3.53
CA ALA A 16 5.89 4.92 -3.47
C ALA A 16 4.58 4.93 -4.26
N LEU A 17 3.81 6.03 -4.17
CA LEU A 17 2.56 6.21 -4.91
C LEU A 17 2.79 6.34 -6.42
N SER A 18 3.82 7.09 -6.84
CA SER A 18 4.13 7.29 -8.26
C SER A 18 4.63 6.03 -8.99
N ARG A 19 5.22 5.06 -8.27
CA ARG A 19 5.61 3.78 -8.87
C ARG A 19 4.41 2.94 -9.29
N TRP A 20 3.28 3.09 -8.58
CA TRP A 20 2.06 2.33 -8.84
C TRP A 20 1.34 2.81 -10.12
N ASP A 21 1.36 4.11 -10.42
CA ASP A 21 0.76 4.67 -11.66
C ASP A 21 1.42 4.14 -12.94
N ASN A 22 2.69 3.70 -12.86
CA ASN A 22 3.49 3.33 -14.03
C ASN A 22 3.47 1.82 -14.38
N GLU A 23 2.77 0.96 -13.65
CA GLU A 23 2.74 -0.50 -13.91
C GLU A 23 1.54 -0.96 -14.75
N GLY A 24 0.72 -0.03 -15.27
CA GLY A 24 -0.61 -0.34 -15.84
C GLY A 24 -0.91 0.03 -17.29
N GLY A 25 0.06 0.47 -18.11
CA GLY A 25 -0.25 0.79 -19.52
C GLY A 25 0.97 1.07 -20.36
N ALA A 26 1.09 0.34 -21.48
CA ALA A 26 2.14 0.51 -22.47
C ALA A 26 2.27 1.97 -22.92
N GLN A 27 3.42 2.60 -22.65
CA GLN A 27 3.88 3.74 -23.44
C GLN A 27 5.33 3.54 -23.83
N THR A 28 5.50 3.42 -25.14
CA THR A 28 6.75 3.47 -25.91
C THR A 28 7.56 4.71 -25.60
N GLU A 29 8.85 4.55 -25.85
CA GLU A 29 10.01 5.33 -25.44
C GLU A 29 9.95 6.85 -25.69
N GLU A 30 10.75 7.53 -24.87
CA GLU A 30 11.34 8.86 -25.06
C GLU A 30 10.39 10.07 -25.11
N ASP A 31 10.28 10.79 -23.99
CA ASP A 31 10.68 12.21 -23.97
C ASP A 31 10.76 12.73 -22.52
N ASN A 32 11.99 12.93 -22.06
CA ASN A 32 12.49 14.08 -21.30
C ASN A 32 11.48 15.08 -20.70
N ARG A 33 10.54 14.62 -19.89
CA ARG A 33 9.86 15.45 -18.90
C ARG A 33 10.41 15.06 -17.56
N THR A 34 11.30 15.91 -17.05
CA THR A 34 11.45 16.13 -15.60
C THR A 34 10.13 15.81 -14.96
N SER A 35 10.08 14.72 -14.21
CA SER A 35 8.87 14.27 -13.53
C SER A 35 8.49 15.32 -12.52
N GLU A 36 7.76 16.34 -12.98
CA GLU A 36 7.18 17.39 -12.19
C GLU A 36 5.98 16.76 -11.49
N TYR A 37 6.31 15.90 -10.52
CA TYR A 37 5.35 15.37 -9.59
C TYR A 37 4.72 16.58 -8.90
N PRO A 38 3.39 16.77 -8.98
CA PRO A 38 2.76 17.84 -8.23
C PRO A 38 3.10 17.64 -6.76
N HIS A 39 3.66 18.66 -6.12
CA HIS A 39 3.84 18.65 -4.67
C HIS A 39 2.46 18.53 -4.02
N ILE A 40 2.11 17.33 -3.56
CA ILE A 40 0.92 17.08 -2.75
C ILE A 40 1.14 17.80 -1.41
N GLY A 41 0.27 18.76 -1.11
CA GLY A 41 0.31 19.46 0.17
C GLY A 41 -0.22 18.61 1.32
N ASN A 42 -0.05 19.12 2.54
CA ASN A 42 -0.51 18.43 3.75
C ASN A 42 -2.03 18.20 3.74
N ALA A 43 -2.81 19.12 3.16
CA ALA A 43 -4.26 18.99 3.07
C ALA A 43 -4.66 17.83 2.15
N GLU A 44 -3.99 17.67 1.02
CA GLU A 44 -4.18 16.60 0.06
C GLU A 44 -3.77 15.24 0.66
N LEU A 45 -2.67 15.19 1.43
CA LEU A 45 -2.29 13.99 2.19
C LEU A 45 -3.35 13.58 3.22
N VAL A 46 -3.91 14.54 3.96
CA VAL A 46 -4.99 14.27 4.93
C VAL A 46 -6.23 13.74 4.21
N GLN A 47 -6.61 14.33 3.07
CA GLN A 47 -7.73 13.85 2.28
C GLN A 47 -7.48 12.45 1.71
N LEU A 48 -6.27 12.18 1.22
CA LEU A 48 -5.88 10.86 0.73
C LEU A 48 -5.97 9.83 1.85
N ARG A 49 -5.48 10.15 3.05
CA ARG A 49 -5.58 9.28 4.23
C ARG A 49 -7.05 8.98 4.58
N VAL A 50 -7.92 9.98 4.58
CA VAL A 50 -9.36 9.78 4.83
C VAL A 50 -9.99 8.85 3.78
N ARG A 51 -9.65 9.04 2.50
CA ARG A 51 -10.12 8.19 1.41
C ARG A 51 -9.61 6.74 1.54
N VAL A 52 -8.35 6.55 1.90
CA VAL A 52 -7.77 5.21 2.13
C VAL A 52 -8.46 4.52 3.30
N ILE A 53 -8.71 5.21 4.42
CA ILE A 53 -9.45 4.65 5.56
C ILE A 53 -10.88 4.24 5.13
N ALA A 54 -11.55 5.07 4.34
CA ALA A 54 -12.88 4.75 3.83
C ALA A 54 -12.87 3.51 2.92
N LEU A 55 -11.90 3.42 2.00
CA LEU A 55 -11.72 2.26 1.12
C LEU A 55 -11.39 0.99 1.92
N GLU A 56 -10.51 1.07 2.92
CA GLU A 56 -10.22 -0.05 3.82
C GLU A 56 -11.50 -0.55 4.50
N ASN A 57 -12.34 0.33 5.03
CA ASN A 57 -13.59 -0.07 5.68
C ASN A 57 -14.58 -0.70 4.69
N ILE A 58 -14.68 -0.19 3.46
CA ILE A 58 -15.54 -0.77 2.42
C ILE A 58 -15.05 -2.18 2.04
N VAL A 59 -13.75 -2.34 1.77
CA VAL A 59 -13.19 -3.66 1.42
C VAL A 59 -13.34 -4.63 2.60
N LEU A 60 -13.24 -4.15 3.83
CA LEU A 60 -13.42 -4.97 5.03
C LEU A 60 -14.84 -5.52 5.13
N ALA A 61 -15.85 -4.67 4.90
CA ALA A 61 -17.24 -5.08 4.86
C ALA A 61 -17.46 -6.15 3.76
N LEU A 62 -16.96 -5.90 2.55
CA LEU A 62 -17.06 -6.84 1.43
C LEU A 62 -16.38 -8.19 1.73
N LEU A 63 -15.18 -8.18 2.33
CA LEU A 63 -14.49 -9.42 2.70
C LEU A 63 -15.18 -10.16 3.84
N SER A 64 -15.78 -9.46 4.81
CA SER A 64 -16.46 -10.09 5.94
C SER A 64 -17.64 -10.97 5.51
N GLU A 65 -18.33 -10.60 4.43
CA GLU A 65 -19.42 -11.38 3.85
C GLU A 65 -18.95 -12.44 2.85
N SER A 66 -17.66 -12.43 2.47
CA SER A 66 -17.11 -13.32 1.46
C SER A 66 -16.86 -14.74 1.98
N PRO A 67 -16.81 -15.76 1.09
CA PRO A 67 -16.45 -17.12 1.46
C PRO A 67 -15.01 -17.24 1.98
N ASP A 68 -14.73 -18.24 2.82
CA ASP A 68 -13.39 -18.45 3.41
C ASP A 68 -12.27 -18.59 2.36
N LYS A 69 -12.58 -19.18 1.20
CA LYS A 69 -11.65 -19.26 0.05
C LYS A 69 -11.15 -17.89 -0.43
N THR A 70 -11.95 -16.82 -0.26
CA THR A 70 -11.53 -15.46 -0.61
C THR A 70 -10.49 -14.94 0.38
N HIS A 71 -10.62 -15.26 1.67
CA HIS A 71 -9.65 -14.90 2.70
C HIS A 71 -8.32 -15.63 2.49
N GLU A 72 -8.37 -16.91 2.11
CA GLU A 72 -7.18 -17.69 1.73
C GLU A 72 -6.45 -17.08 0.52
N LYS A 73 -7.19 -16.64 -0.50
CA LYS A 73 -6.60 -15.95 -1.66
C LYS A 73 -5.92 -14.64 -1.29
N VAL A 74 -6.49 -13.85 -0.37
CA VAL A 74 -5.84 -12.61 0.11
C VAL A 74 -4.51 -12.93 0.80
N ARG A 75 -4.46 -13.98 1.62
CA ARG A 75 -3.21 -14.45 2.25
C ARG A 75 -2.19 -14.94 1.22
N ALA A 76 -2.62 -15.72 0.23
CA ALA A 76 -1.75 -16.17 -0.86
C ALA A 76 -1.18 -15.01 -1.68
N LEU A 77 -1.95 -13.94 -1.90
CA LEU A 77 -1.46 -12.72 -2.55
C LEU A 77 -0.46 -11.97 -1.68
N ALA A 78 -0.66 -11.95 -0.36
CA ALA A 78 0.32 -11.37 0.56
C ALA A 78 1.65 -12.15 0.54
N GLU A 79 1.61 -13.48 0.49
CA GLU A 79 2.80 -14.32 0.32
C GLU A 79 3.51 -14.04 -1.00
N LEU A 80 2.76 -13.86 -2.10
CA LEU A 80 3.33 -13.60 -3.42
C LEU A 80 4.16 -12.30 -3.47
N ILE A 81 3.70 -11.25 -2.79
CA ILE A 81 4.42 -9.97 -2.75
C ILE A 81 5.48 -9.94 -1.65
N SER A 82 5.55 -10.96 -0.78
CA SER A 82 6.55 -11.00 0.27
C SER A 82 7.95 -11.01 -0.33
N PRO A 83 8.91 -10.23 0.23
CA PRO A 83 10.30 -10.31 -0.20
C PRO A 83 10.80 -11.75 -0.11
N ARG A 84 11.42 -12.24 -1.19
CA ARG A 84 12.09 -13.54 -1.19
C ARG A 84 13.31 -13.50 -0.26
N GLU A 85 13.69 -14.64 0.30
CA GLU A 85 14.83 -14.73 1.23
C GLU A 85 16.16 -14.29 0.60
N ASP A 86 16.30 -14.45 -0.72
CA ASP A 86 17.46 -14.08 -1.52
C ASP A 86 17.38 -12.65 -2.12
N ALA A 87 16.28 -11.93 -1.90
CA ALA A 87 16.05 -10.60 -2.45
C ALA A 87 16.20 -9.50 -1.38
N THR A 88 16.53 -8.29 -1.82
CA THR A 88 16.55 -7.10 -0.95
C THR A 88 15.18 -6.88 -0.32
N GLN A 89 15.10 -6.99 1.00
CA GLN A 89 13.87 -6.71 1.73
C GLN A 89 13.56 -5.21 1.64
N HIS A 90 12.46 -4.87 0.97
CA HIS A 90 11.97 -3.50 0.91
C HIS A 90 10.97 -3.27 2.04
N PRO A 91 11.26 -2.38 3.02
CA PRO A 91 10.39 -2.29 4.20
C PRO A 91 8.94 -1.87 3.89
N LEU A 92 8.64 -1.21 2.76
CA LEU A 92 7.23 -0.91 2.38
C LEU A 92 6.49 -2.18 1.99
N THR A 93 7.17 -3.10 1.31
CA THR A 93 6.60 -4.38 0.91
C THR A 93 6.31 -5.25 2.12
N THR A 94 7.23 -5.31 3.09
CA THR A 94 7.01 -6.01 4.37
C THR A 94 5.81 -5.44 5.13
N GLU A 95 5.69 -4.11 5.20
CA GLU A 95 4.52 -3.47 5.81
C GLU A 95 3.23 -3.80 5.04
N ALA A 96 3.25 -3.74 3.71
CA ALA A 96 2.08 -4.08 2.88
C ALA A 96 1.59 -5.51 3.14
N VAL A 97 2.50 -6.50 3.22
CA VAL A 97 2.18 -7.89 3.58
C VAL A 97 1.53 -7.98 4.96
N SER A 98 2.13 -7.32 5.95
CA SER A 98 1.60 -7.28 7.33
C SER A 98 0.20 -6.68 7.37
N HIS A 99 -0.02 -5.60 6.62
CA HIS A 99 -1.33 -4.95 6.47
C HIS A 99 -2.36 -5.90 5.83
N MET A 100 -2.03 -6.58 4.73
CA MET A 100 -2.93 -7.52 4.06
C MET A 100 -3.34 -8.69 4.97
N ASN A 101 -2.39 -9.26 5.72
CA ASN A 101 -2.67 -10.35 6.66
C ASN A 101 -3.59 -9.90 7.81
N ARG A 102 -3.26 -8.78 8.45
CA ARG A 102 -4.11 -8.19 9.51
C ARG A 102 -5.51 -7.87 9.00
N PHE A 103 -5.62 -7.45 7.73
CA PHE A 103 -6.89 -7.13 7.12
C PHE A 103 -7.78 -8.36 6.91
N ALA A 104 -7.19 -9.46 6.41
CA ALA A 104 -7.89 -10.75 6.30
C ALA A 104 -8.35 -11.27 7.68
N ASP A 105 -7.51 -11.16 8.71
CA ASP A 105 -7.86 -11.58 10.07
C ASP A 105 -9.01 -10.74 10.65
N ARG A 106 -8.97 -9.41 10.44
CA ARG A 106 -10.07 -8.52 10.84
C ARG A 106 -11.36 -8.90 10.12
N ALA A 107 -11.33 -9.13 8.80
CA ALA A 107 -12.53 -9.49 8.04
C ALA A 107 -13.17 -10.78 8.56
N ALA A 108 -12.35 -11.79 8.87
CA ALA A 108 -12.82 -13.05 9.44
C ALA A 108 -13.47 -12.86 10.82
N ARG A 109 -12.92 -11.99 11.67
CA ARG A 109 -13.51 -11.64 12.97
C ARG A 109 -14.85 -10.91 12.82
N PHE A 110 -14.93 -9.92 11.94
CA PHE A 110 -16.17 -9.17 11.70
C PHE A 110 -17.32 -10.10 11.26
N ARG A 111 -17.03 -11.11 10.44
CA ARG A 111 -18.01 -12.15 10.07
C ARG A 111 -18.60 -12.89 11.27
N SER A 112 -17.81 -13.10 12.32
CA SER A 112 -18.26 -13.77 13.56
C SER A 112 -18.99 -12.83 14.52
N GLU A 113 -18.67 -11.54 14.49
CA GLU A 113 -19.24 -10.53 15.40
C GLU A 113 -20.53 -9.88 14.84
N TRP A 114 -20.74 -9.90 13.51
CA TRP A 114 -21.88 -9.25 12.82
C TRP A 114 -23.02 -10.21 12.42
N ARG A 115 -22.90 -11.49 12.79
CA ARG A 115 -23.90 -12.53 12.49
C ARG A 115 -24.77 -12.81 13.72
#